data_AF-A0A097R208-F1
#
_entry.id   AF-A0A097R208-F1
#
_cell.length_a   1.000
_cell.length_b   1.000
_cell.length_c   1.000
_cell.angle_alpha   90.00
_cell.angle_beta   90.00
_cell.angle_gamma   90.00
#
_symmetry.space_group_name_H-M   'P 1'
#
loop_
_entity.id
_entity.type
_entity.pdbx_description
1 polymer ?
#
loop_
_entity_poly.entity_id
_entity_poly.type
_entity_poly.pdbx_seq_one_letter_code
_entity_poly.pdbx_strand_id
1 'polypeptide(L)'
;MSQSAIACYVVTFSYPQADLAETAKLNNQLMLEGFATTVADSDGIPHELGPNSYAITSLQDKSDVERLAQALGKVALGQEPEVEAVLRDEYFTQLWATRNPSKGQH
;
A
#
# COMPACT_ATOMS: atom_id res chain seq x y z
N MET A 1 -17.00 -20.54 5.43
CA MET A 1 -17.20 -19.21 6.05
C MET A 1 -15.84 -18.69 6.45
N SER A 2 -15.27 -17.77 5.67
CA SER A 2 -13.99 -17.15 5.97
C SER A 2 -14.22 -16.13 7.08
N GLN A 3 -13.52 -16.24 8.20
CA GLN A 3 -13.59 -15.25 9.27
C GLN A 3 -12.85 -14.00 8.79
N SER A 4 -13.57 -12.97 8.37
CA SER A 4 -13.01 -11.67 8.01
C SER A 4 -12.37 -11.04 9.25
N ALA A 5 -11.06 -11.21 9.41
CA ALA A 5 -10.28 -10.52 10.42
C ALA A 5 -9.98 -9.10 9.89
N ILE A 6 -10.15 -8.09 10.75
CA ILE A 6 -9.69 -6.73 10.43
C ILE A 6 -8.18 -6.78 10.26
N ALA A 7 -7.68 -6.36 9.10
CA ALA A 7 -6.26 -6.31 8.79
C ALA A 7 -5.88 -4.94 8.21
N CYS A 8 -4.63 -4.53 8.43
CA CYS A 8 -4.04 -3.37 7.78
C CYS A 8 -3.13 -3.86 6.66
N TYR A 9 -3.46 -3.45 5.44
CA TYR A 9 -2.69 -3.74 4.24
C TYR A 9 -1.92 -2.50 3.80
N VAL A 10 -0.76 -2.71 3.19
CA VAL A 10 -0.06 -1.69 2.40
C VAL A 10 -0.14 -2.12 0.94
N VAL A 11 -0.74 -1.28 0.10
CA VAL A 11 -0.81 -1.46 -1.35
C VAL A 11 0.30 -0.65 -2.02
N THR A 12 0.96 -1.20 -3.02
CA THR A 12 1.97 -0.50 -3.82
C THR A 12 1.58 -0.55 -5.28
N PHE A 13 1.54 0.62 -5.92
CA PHE A 13 1.16 0.77 -7.33
C PHE A 13 2.37 0.83 -8.24
N SER A 14 2.32 0.07 -9.33
CA SER A 14 3.28 0.11 -10.42
C SER A 14 2.56 0.47 -11.72
N TYR A 15 3.00 1.54 -12.39
CA TYR A 15 2.44 2.00 -13.65
C TYR A 15 3.49 2.77 -14.47
N PRO A 16 3.40 2.75 -15.82
CA PRO A 16 4.37 3.44 -16.68
C PRO A 16 4.31 4.95 -16.46
N GLN A 17 5.47 5.53 -16.16
CA GLN A 17 5.72 6.97 -16.22
C GLN A 17 4.82 7.80 -15.27
N ALA A 18 5.04 7.63 -13.96
CA ALA A 18 4.48 8.50 -12.94
C ALA A 18 5.07 9.93 -13.05
N ASP A 19 4.39 10.81 -13.78
CA ASP A 19 4.63 12.25 -13.62
C ASP A 19 4.00 12.75 -12.31
N LEU A 20 4.42 13.93 -11.86
CA LEU A 20 3.95 14.49 -10.59
C LEU A 20 2.43 14.71 -10.56
N ALA A 21 1.79 14.93 -11.72
CA ALA A 21 0.35 15.15 -11.80
C ALA A 21 -0.40 13.82 -11.61
N GLU A 22 0.06 12.74 -12.21
CA GLU A 22 -0.49 11.39 -12.03
C GLU A 22 -0.34 10.91 -10.59
N THR A 23 0.82 11.09 -9.96
CA THR A 23 1.01 10.80 -8.53
C THR A 23 0.05 11.60 -7.66
N ALA A 24 -0.17 12.89 -7.96
CA ALA A 24 -1.11 13.72 -7.21
C ALA A 24 -2.57 13.27 -7.38
N LYS A 25 -2.99 12.90 -8.60
CA LYS A 25 -4.33 12.34 -8.86
C LYS A 25 -4.55 11.05 -8.08
N LEU A 26 -3.60 10.13 -8.14
CA LEU A 26 -3.67 8.86 -7.42
C LEU A 26 -3.77 9.10 -5.91
N ASN A 27 -2.91 9.96 -5.37
CA ASN A 27 -2.91 10.29 -3.95
C ASN A 27 -4.27 10.87 -3.50
N ASN A 28 -4.79 11.86 -4.24
CA ASN A 28 -6.08 12.46 -3.93
C ASN A 28 -7.21 11.43 -3.98
N GLN A 29 -7.26 10.57 -5.00
CA GLN A 29 -8.27 9.53 -5.12
C GLN A 29 -8.22 8.55 -3.94
N LEU A 30 -7.02 8.11 -3.55
CA LEU A 30 -6.85 7.13 -2.48
C LEU A 30 -7.15 7.72 -1.11
N MET A 31 -6.72 8.96 -0.83
CA MET A 31 -7.05 9.65 0.42
C MET A 31 -8.57 9.83 0.63
N LEU A 32 -9.32 10.10 -0.45
CA LEU A 32 -10.78 10.18 -0.39
C LEU A 32 -11.44 8.85 0.00
N GLU A 33 -10.81 7.73 -0.36
CA GLU A 33 -11.27 6.37 -0.09
C GLU A 33 -10.71 5.80 1.24
N GLY A 34 -10.09 6.65 2.06
CA GLY A 34 -9.61 6.27 3.39
C GLY A 34 -8.24 5.59 3.41
N PHE A 35 -7.51 5.60 2.30
CA PHE A 35 -6.11 5.19 2.28
C PHE A 35 -5.21 6.28 2.89
N ALA A 36 -4.09 5.87 3.48
CA ALA A 36 -3.13 6.77 4.12
C ALA A 36 -1.70 6.56 3.59
N THR A 37 -0.92 7.63 3.51
CA THR A 37 0.53 7.57 3.18
C THR A 37 1.42 7.33 4.40
N THR A 38 0.81 7.19 5.58
CA THR A 38 1.49 6.97 6.85
C THR A 38 0.74 5.91 7.63
N VAL A 39 1.47 4.98 8.23
CA VAL A 39 0.90 3.96 9.11
C VAL A 39 1.88 3.67 10.25
N ALA A 40 1.34 3.39 11.43
CA ALA A 40 2.15 3.02 12.58
C ALA A 40 2.60 1.57 12.50
N ASP A 41 3.86 1.30 12.83
CA ASP A 41 4.38 -0.06 12.98
C ASP A 41 3.84 -0.77 14.23
N SER A 42 4.37 -1.96 14.54
CA SER A 42 3.98 -2.74 15.72
C SER A 42 4.28 -2.05 17.05
N ASP A 43 5.23 -1.12 17.09
CA ASP A 43 5.59 -0.34 18.28
C ASP A 43 4.74 0.94 18.40
N GLY A 44 3.81 1.16 17.47
CA GLY A 44 2.95 2.34 17.43
C GLY A 44 3.64 3.57 16.85
N ILE A 45 4.82 3.42 16.24
CA ILE A 45 5.58 4.53 15.67
C ILE A 45 5.08 4.79 14.25
N PRO A 46 4.60 6.00 13.91
CA PRO A 46 4.16 6.33 12.57
C PRO A 46 5.34 6.43 11.59
N HIS A 47 5.22 5.77 10.43
CA HIS A 47 6.21 5.85 9.35
C HIS A 47 5.55 6.27 8.04
N GLU A 48 6.25 7.11 7.28
CA GLU A 48 5.90 7.40 5.90
C GLU A 48 6.13 6.17 5.03
N LEU A 49 5.16 5.85 4.19
CA LEU A 49 5.24 4.77 3.23
C LEU A 49 6.10 5.18 2.03
N GLY A 50 6.59 4.18 1.32
CA GLY A 50 7.35 4.36 0.08
C GLY A 50 6.54 5.05 -1.02
N PRO A 51 7.20 5.47 -2.11
CA PRO A 51 6.53 6.09 -3.24
C PRO A 51 5.44 5.17 -3.79
N ASN A 52 4.28 5.75 -4.08
CA ASN A 52 3.11 5.03 -4.59
C ASN A 52 2.62 3.89 -3.66
N SER A 53 2.96 3.93 -2.38
CA SER A 53 2.50 2.99 -1.37
C SER A 53 1.49 3.64 -0.41
N TYR A 54 0.42 2.91 -0.09
CA TYR A 54 -0.70 3.42 0.71
C TYR A 54 -1.23 2.35 1.66
N ALA A 55 -1.55 2.72 2.90
CA ALA A 55 -2.14 1.83 3.88
C ALA A 55 -3.67 1.93 3.87
N ILE A 56 -4.34 0.79 4.08
CA ILE A 56 -5.78 0.70 4.30
C ILE A 56 -6.09 -0.34 5.38
N THR A 57 -7.03 -0.03 6.27
CA THR A 57 -7.58 -1.01 7.20
C THR A 57 -8.86 -1.58 6.62
N SER A 58 -8.93 -2.88 6.41
CA SER A 58 -10.05 -3.54 5.74
C SER A 58 -10.45 -4.85 6.41
N LEU A 59 -11.72 -5.22 6.22
CA LEU A 59 -12.26 -6.55 6.51
C LEU A 59 -12.18 -7.50 5.31
N GLN A 60 -11.85 -6.96 4.13
CA GLN A 60 -11.67 -7.73 2.91
C GLN A 60 -10.35 -8.48 2.94
N ASP A 61 -10.29 -9.59 2.22
CA ASP A 61 -9.03 -10.29 2.01
C ASP A 61 -8.09 -9.51 1.06
N LYS A 62 -6.84 -9.96 1.00
CA LYS A 62 -5.77 -9.35 0.19
C LYS A 62 -6.21 -9.14 -1.27
N SER A 63 -6.82 -10.14 -1.89
CA SER A 63 -7.15 -10.08 -3.33
C SER A 63 -8.29 -9.10 -3.61
N ASP A 64 -9.24 -8.98 -2.70
CA ASP A 64 -10.29 -7.96 -2.81
C ASP A 64 -9.75 -6.54 -2.56
N VAL A 65 -8.78 -6.38 -1.65
CA VAL A 65 -8.08 -5.10 -1.45
C VAL A 65 -7.28 -4.71 -2.70
N GLU A 66 -6.56 -5.65 -3.32
CA GLU A 66 -5.85 -5.41 -4.59
C GLU A 66 -6.80 -4.98 -5.70
N ARG A 67 -7.95 -5.66 -5.84
CA ARG A 67 -8.96 -5.32 -6.84
C ARG A 67 -9.56 -3.94 -6.61
N LEU A 68 -9.84 -3.58 -5.35
CA LEU A 68 -10.31 -2.25 -4.99
C LEU A 68 -9.28 -1.18 -5.37
N ALA A 69 -8.04 -1.35 -4.90
CA ALA A 69 -6.95 -0.42 -5.17
C ALA A 69 -6.70 -0.26 -6.68
N GLN A 70 -6.71 -1.36 -7.45
CA GLN A 70 -6.57 -1.33 -8.90
C GLN A 70 -7.70 -0.56 -9.58
N ALA A 71 -8.95 -0.77 -9.16
CA ALA A 71 -10.10 -0.04 -9.69
C ALA A 71 -9.99 1.47 -9.43
N LEU A 72 -9.59 1.86 -8.22
CA LEU A 72 -9.36 3.26 -7.85
C LEU A 72 -8.20 3.88 -8.62
N GLY A 73 -7.09 3.15 -8.77
CA GLY A 73 -5.96 3.57 -9.58
C GLY A 73 -6.34 3.78 -11.04
N LYS A 74 -7.19 2.91 -11.61
CA LYS A 74 -7.71 3.06 -12.96
C LYS A 74 -8.56 4.31 -13.16
N VAL A 75 -9.37 4.66 -12.15
CA VAL A 75 -10.15 5.91 -12.15
C VAL A 75 -9.23 7.14 -12.14
N ALA A 76 -8.20 7.13 -11.29
CA ALA A 76 -7.28 8.26 -11.14
C ALA A 76 -6.34 8.44 -12.34
N LEU A 77 -5.79 7.34 -12.85
CA LEU A 77 -4.71 7.34 -13.84
C LEU A 77 -5.20 7.21 -15.30
N GLY A 78 -6.46 6.83 -15.50
CA GLY A 78 -7.01 6.51 -16.83
C GLY A 78 -6.41 5.26 -17.48
N GLN A 79 -5.55 4.53 -16.77
CA GLN A 79 -4.93 3.27 -17.16
C GLN A 79 -4.96 2.30 -15.98
N GLU A 80 -4.92 1.00 -16.24
CA GLU A 80 -4.96 -0.02 -15.19
C GLU A 80 -3.56 -0.23 -14.60
N PRO A 81 -3.30 0.16 -13.34
CA PRO A 81 -2.01 -0.08 -12.72
C PRO A 81 -1.89 -1.54 -12.27
N GLU A 82 -0.65 -1.99 -12.10
CA GLU A 82 -0.37 -3.18 -11.30
C GLU A 82 -0.40 -2.78 -9.83
N VAL A 83 -1.02 -3.63 -9.00
CA VAL A 83 -1.14 -3.41 -7.56
C VAL A 83 -0.73 -4.67 -6.83
N GLU A 84 0.15 -4.51 -5.85
CA GLU A 84 0.48 -5.55 -4.89
C GLU A 84 0.05 -5.09 -3.49
N ALA A 85 -0.66 -5.95 -2.76
CA ALA A 85 -0.95 -5.72 -1.35
C ALA A 85 -0.15 -6.67 -0.46
N VAL A 86 0.42 -6.16 0.62
CA VAL A 86 1.03 -6.97 1.69
C VAL A 86 0.43 -6.57 3.03
N LEU A 87 0.54 -7.44 4.03
CA LEU A 87 0.22 -7.01 5.40
C LEU A 87 1.19 -5.92 5.83
N ARG A 88 0.71 -4.98 6.64
CA ARG A 88 1.53 -3.87 7.17
C ARG A 88 2.83 -4.36 7.82
N ASP A 89 2.78 -5.44 8.60
CA ASP A 89 3.97 -5.94 9.30
C ASP A 89 4.98 -6.58 8.34
N GLU A 90 4.47 -7.22 7.27
CA GLU A 90 5.30 -7.75 6.18
C GLU A 90 5.97 -6.61 5.41
N TYR A 91 5.23 -5.54 5.11
CA TYR A 91 5.77 -4.34 4.47
C TYR A 91 6.96 -3.77 5.25
N PHE A 92 6.81 -3.56 6.56
CA PHE A 92 7.90 -3.02 7.38
C PHE A 92 9.09 -3.98 7.48
N THR A 93 8.83 -5.28 7.57
CA THR A 93 9.90 -6.31 7.54
C THR A 93 10.74 -6.18 6.27
N GLN A 94 10.10 -6.07 5.10
CA GLN A 94 10.78 -5.91 3.81
C GLN A 94 11.50 -4.55 3.70
N LEU A 95 10.86 -3.47 4.15
CA LEU A 95 11.43 -2.12 4.14
C LEU A 95 12.73 -2.05 4.95
N TRP A 96 12.74 -2.63 6.16
CA TRP A 96 13.92 -2.61 7.02
C TRP A 96 15.01 -3.56 6.55
N ALA A 97 14.66 -4.72 5.98
CA ALA A 97 15.64 -5.61 5.34
C ALA A 97 16.36 -4.91 4.19
N THR A 98 15.64 -4.12 3.39
CA THR A 98 16.21 -3.34 2.28
C THR A 98 17.12 -2.21 2.77
N ARG A 99 16.77 -1.56 3.89
CA ARG A 99 17.56 -0.46 4.47
C ARG A 99 18.81 -0.93 5.24
N ASN A 100 18.79 -2.13 5.80
CA ASN A 100 19.90 -2.72 6.57
C ASN A 100 20.22 -4.16 6.11
N PRO A 101 20.81 -4.33 4.92
CA PRO A 101 21.08 -5.66 4.35
C PRO A 101 22.10 -6.50 5.16
N SER A 102 22.83 -5.90 6.09
CA SER A 102 23.91 -6.53 6.86
C SER A 102 23.47 -7.35 8.08
N LYS A 103 22.18 -7.36 8.45
CA LYS A 103 21.66 -8.17 9.59
C LYS A 103 21.12 -9.56 9.19
N GLY A 104 21.22 -9.95 7.92
CA GLY A 104 20.72 -11.22 7.40
C GLY A 104 21.75 -12.35 7.27
N GLN A 105 22.98 -12.19 7.80
CA GLN A 105 23.98 -13.26 7.84
C GLN A 105 24.45 -13.49 9.28
N HIS A 106 23.75 -14.36 9.98
CA HIS A 106 24.28 -15.10 11.13
C HIS A 106 23.74 -16.52 11.10
#